data_AF-A0A7C8HH31-F1
#
_entry.id   AF-A0A7C8HH31-F1
#
_cell.length_a   1.000
_cell.length_b   1.000
_cell.length_c   1.000
_cell.angle_alpha   90.00
_cell.angle_beta   90.00
_cell.angle_gamma   90.00
#
_symmetry.space_group_name_H-M   'P 1'
#
loop_
_entity.id
_entity.type
_entity.pdbx_description
1 polymer ?
#
loop_
_entity_poly.entity_id
_entity_poly.type
_entity_poly.pdbx_seq_one_letter_code
_entity_poly.pdbx_strand_id
1 'polypeptide(L)'
;AADAEELPPKAPGETAYWPLTAGRVGFVVGRLEGFGRVDSCSLFSPMDDFADHAAARAVAVAALDQLFDSALADAGAAAARRPALLDRRSLIFGAKRDETHVAP
;
A
#
# COMPACT_ATOMS: atom_id res chain seq x y z
N ALA A 1 7.62 8.54 -21.17
CA ALA A 1 8.38 8.27 -19.94
C ALA A 1 7.47 8.66 -18.81
N ALA A 2 6.79 7.67 -18.21
CA ALA A 2 5.96 7.94 -17.03
C ALA A 2 6.93 8.31 -15.91
N ASP A 3 6.67 9.44 -15.24
CA ASP A 3 7.34 9.80 -14.00
C ASP A 3 7.31 8.59 -13.09
N ALA A 4 8.47 7.92 -12.95
CA ALA A 4 8.63 6.85 -11.98
C ALA A 4 8.54 7.56 -10.64
N GLU A 5 7.36 7.51 -10.03
CA GLU A 5 7.06 8.16 -8.77
C GLU A 5 8.16 7.78 -7.78
N GLU A 6 9.09 8.72 -7.58
CA GLU A 6 10.33 8.45 -6.88
C GLU A 6 9.96 8.18 -5.43
N LEU A 7 10.17 6.95 -4.98
CA LEU A 7 9.75 6.53 -3.65
C LEU A 7 10.37 7.49 -2.63
N PRO A 8 9.61 7.94 -1.61
CA PRO A 8 10.08 8.95 -0.68
C PRO A 8 11.41 8.51 -0.05
N PRO A 9 12.42 9.38 0.02
CA PRO A 9 13.76 8.99 0.38
C PRO A 9 13.78 8.33 1.76
N LYS A 10 14.23 7.08 1.81
CA LYS A 10 14.43 6.29 3.03
C LYS A 10 15.69 5.47 2.91
N ALA A 11 16.47 5.40 4.00
CA ALA A 11 17.68 4.61 4.00
C ALA A 11 17.37 3.10 4.05
N PRO A 12 18.23 2.24 3.46
CA PRO A 12 18.12 0.79 3.65
C PRO A 12 18.10 0.41 5.14
N GLY A 13 17.22 -0.51 5.52
CA GLY A 13 16.98 -0.95 6.89
C GLY A 13 15.91 -0.15 7.65
N GLU A 14 15.51 1.03 7.16
CA GLU A 14 14.39 1.77 7.76
C GLU A 14 13.04 1.11 7.48
N THR A 15 12.04 1.41 8.32
CA THR A 15 10.65 1.03 8.04
C THR A 15 9.93 2.13 7.24
N ALA A 16 9.38 1.77 6.08
CA ALA A 16 8.39 2.53 5.32
C ALA A 16 6.98 2.03 5.64
N TYR A 17 6.00 2.93 5.77
CA TYR A 17 4.62 2.55 6.06
C TYR A 17 3.73 2.82 4.86
N TRP A 18 3.12 1.76 4.35
CA TRP A 18 2.28 1.80 3.15
C TRP A 18 0.80 1.59 3.53
N PRO A 19 -0.13 2.38 2.95
CA PRO A 19 -1.55 2.15 3.16
C PRO A 19 -2.03 0.96 2.33
N LEU A 20 -2.50 -0.08 3.01
CA LEU A 20 -3.18 -1.24 2.44
C LEU A 20 -4.65 -1.24 2.88
N THR A 21 -5.43 -2.19 2.36
CA THR A 21 -6.85 -2.30 2.68
C THR A 21 -7.06 -2.64 4.16
N ALA A 22 -6.25 -3.54 4.70
CA ALA A 22 -6.21 -3.86 6.13
C ALA A 22 -5.59 -2.76 7.03
N GLY A 23 -5.23 -1.60 6.47
CA GLY A 23 -4.64 -0.49 7.22
C GLY A 23 -3.19 -0.18 6.82
N ARG A 24 -2.48 0.59 7.67
CA ARG A 24 -1.09 0.97 7.41
C ARG A 24 -0.15 -0.17 7.82
N VAL A 25 0.64 -0.67 6.88
CA VAL A 25 1.57 -1.80 7.09
C VAL A 25 3.02 -1.34 6.93
N GLY A 26 3.88 -1.80 7.83
CA GLY A 26 5.31 -1.50 7.82
C GLY A 26 6.09 -2.46 6.92
N PHE A 27 6.96 -1.90 6.09
CA PHE A 27 7.89 -2.59 5.21
C PHE A 27 9.31 -2.13 5.50
N VAL A 28 10.26 -3.05 5.54
CA VAL A 28 11.69 -2.75 5.66
C VAL A 28 12.22 -2.35 4.29
N VAL A 29 12.85 -1.18 4.22
CA VAL A 29 13.45 -0.66 3.00
C VAL A 29 14.71 -1.47 2.68
N GLY A 30 14.73 -2.11 1.52
CA GLY A 30 15.86 -2.87 1.01
C GLY A 30 16.35 -2.33 -0.32
N ARG A 31 17.44 -2.92 -0.81
CA ARG A 31 17.94 -2.72 -2.17
C ARG A 31 18.21 -4.07 -2.79
N LEU A 32 17.73 -4.24 -4.02
CA LEU A 32 17.99 -5.42 -4.83
C LEU A 32 18.79 -4.99 -6.07
N GLU A 33 19.96 -5.60 -6.24
CA GLU A 33 20.85 -5.33 -7.38
C GLU A 33 20.11 -5.52 -8.71
N GLY A 34 20.21 -4.53 -9.61
CA GLY A 34 19.49 -4.51 -10.88
C GLY A 34 18.02 -4.05 -10.82
N PHE A 35 17.41 -3.93 -9.63
CA PHE A 35 16.02 -3.47 -9.44
C PHE A 35 15.92 -2.15 -8.66
N GLY A 36 16.95 -1.79 -7.90
CA GLY A 36 16.95 -0.59 -7.07
C GLY A 36 16.29 -0.84 -5.71
N ARG A 37 15.52 0.14 -5.22
CA ARG A 37 14.88 0.04 -3.90
C ARG A 37 13.72 -0.96 -3.94
N VAL A 38 13.67 -1.85 -2.95
CA VAL A 38 12.58 -2.81 -2.74
C VAL A 38 12.22 -2.82 -1.26
N ASP A 39 10.98 -2.48 -0.94
CA ASP A 39 10.46 -2.52 0.42
C ASP A 39 9.83 -3.89 0.67
N SER A 40 10.21 -4.59 1.75
CA SER A 40 9.74 -5.94 2.07
C SER A 40 9.08 -6.03 3.44
N CYS A 41 8.01 -6.82 3.54
CA CYS A 41 7.30 -7.07 4.79
C CYS A 41 7.24 -8.58 5.03
N SER A 42 7.61 -9.04 6.22
CA SER A 42 7.43 -10.43 6.59
C SER A 42 5.97 -10.69 6.93
N LEU A 43 5.35 -11.67 6.26
CA LEU A 43 3.95 -12.02 6.49
C LEU A 43 3.75 -12.85 7.77
N PHE A 44 4.71 -13.72 8.08
CA PHE A 44 4.69 -14.57 9.28
C PHE A 44 6.10 -15.02 9.65
N SER A 45 6.29 -15.31 10.92
CA SER A 45 7.50 -15.85 11.51
C SER A 45 7.13 -16.60 12.79
N PRO A 46 7.81 -17.71 13.14
CA PRO A 46 8.87 -18.38 12.38
C PRO A 46 8.32 -19.27 11.24
N MET A 47 9.14 -19.58 10.23
CA MET A 47 8.77 -20.52 9.16
C MET A 47 8.88 -21.99 9.59
N ASP A 48 9.61 -22.28 10.67
CA ASP A 48 9.89 -23.66 11.11
C ASP A 48 8.65 -24.37 11.68
N ASP A 49 7.59 -23.63 12.00
CA ASP A 49 6.33 -24.15 12.54
C ASP A 49 5.42 -24.74 11.44
N PHE A 50 5.75 -24.58 10.16
CA PHE A 50 4.98 -25.17 9.06
C PHE A 50 5.46 -26.58 8.74
N ALA A 51 4.51 -27.52 8.63
CA ALA A 51 4.80 -28.92 8.35
C ALA A 51 5.54 -29.13 7.00
N ASP A 52 5.20 -28.32 5.99
CA ASP A 52 5.85 -28.33 4.69
C ASP A 52 5.70 -26.98 3.97
N HIS A 53 6.38 -26.85 2.82
CA HIS A 53 6.32 -25.65 1.98
C HIS A 53 4.91 -25.38 1.42
N ALA A 54 4.09 -26.41 1.20
CA ALA A 54 2.73 -26.22 0.70
C ALA A 54 1.84 -25.56 1.76
N ALA A 55 1.97 -25.97 3.02
CA ALA A 55 1.30 -25.36 4.16
C ALA A 55 1.73 -23.90 4.35
N ALA A 56 3.03 -23.63 4.31
CA ALA A 56 3.55 -22.26 4.40
C ALA A 56 3.04 -21.36 3.26
N ARG A 57 3.01 -21.89 2.03
CA ARG A 57 2.47 -21.17 0.87
C ARG A 57 0.97 -20.91 1.01
N ALA A 58 0.19 -21.87 1.52
CA ALA A 58 -1.24 -21.69 1.76
C ALA A 58 -1.50 -20.56 2.77
N VAL A 59 -0.72 -20.48 3.84
CA VAL A 59 -0.81 -19.40 4.82
C VAL A 59 -0.37 -18.05 4.24
N ALA A 60 0.66 -18.01 3.39
CA ALA A 60 1.06 -16.79 2.69
C ALA A 60 -0.06 -16.23 1.81
N VAL A 61 -0.74 -17.09 1.06
CA VAL A 61 -1.88 -16.68 0.23
C VAL A 61 -3.01 -16.15 1.12
N ALA A 62 -3.37 -16.86 2.19
CA ALA A 62 -4.42 -16.42 3.11
C ALA A 62 -4.09 -15.08 3.80
N ALA A 63 -2.83 -14.86 4.17
CA ALA A 63 -2.38 -13.58 4.75
C ALA A 63 -2.48 -12.43 3.73
N LEU A 64 -2.12 -12.67 2.48
CA LEU A 64 -2.27 -11.68 1.41
C LEU A 64 -3.75 -11.35 1.14
N ASP A 65 -4.61 -12.38 1.09
CA ASP A 65 -6.05 -12.17 0.92
C ASP A 65 -6.60 -11.24 2.00
N GLN A 66 -6.19 -11.41 3.27
CA GLN A 66 -6.59 -10.52 4.36
C GLN A 66 -6.01 -9.11 4.25
N LEU A 67 -4.75 -8.96 3.82
CA LEU A 67 -4.13 -7.64 3.64
C LEU A 67 -4.86 -6.79 2.58
N PHE A 68 -5.40 -7.44 1.56
CA PHE A 68 -6.07 -6.80 0.43
C PHE A 68 -7.60 -6.86 0.48
N ASP A 69 -8.20 -7.55 1.46
CA ASP A 69 -9.66 -7.69 1.56
C ASP A 69 -10.36 -6.33 1.70
N SER A 70 -11.13 -5.98 0.67
CA SER A 70 -11.98 -4.78 0.63
C SER A 70 -12.98 -4.66 1.77
N ALA A 71 -13.42 -5.78 2.37
CA ALA A 71 -14.32 -5.78 3.50
C ALA A 71 -13.64 -5.25 4.78
N LEU A 72 -12.32 -5.35 4.86
CA LEU A 72 -11.50 -4.81 5.96
C LEU A 72 -11.08 -3.35 5.73
N ALA A 73 -11.48 -2.74 4.61
CA ALA A 73 -11.19 -1.35 4.35
C ALA A 73 -11.74 -0.47 5.47
N ASP A 74 -10.85 0.27 6.12
CA ASP A 74 -11.23 1.24 7.15
C ASP A 74 -12.24 2.24 6.57
N ALA A 75 -13.48 2.16 7.06
CA ALA A 75 -14.58 3.01 6.63
C ALA A 75 -14.28 4.50 6.86
N GLY A 76 -13.45 4.83 7.85
CA GLY A 76 -12.96 6.19 8.12
C GLY A 76 -12.00 6.68 7.05
N ALA A 77 -11.03 5.85 6.64
CA ALA A 77 -10.13 6.14 5.53
C ALA A 77 -10.87 6.24 4.18
N ALA A 78 -11.88 5.38 3.96
CA ALA A 78 -12.74 5.43 2.78
C ALA A 78 -13.63 6.70 2.74
N ALA A 79 -14.10 7.17 3.91
CA ALA A 79 -14.86 8.40 4.02
C ALA A 79 -14.00 9.65 3.76
N ALA A 80 -12.76 9.68 4.24
CA ALA A 80 -11.82 10.78 3.95
C ALA A 80 -11.44 10.85 2.46
N ARG A 81 -11.45 9.72 1.74
CA ARG A 81 -11.24 9.65 0.29
C ARG A 81 -12.47 10.05 -0.52
N ARG A 82 -13.66 10.06 0.09
CA ARG A 82 -14.92 10.36 -0.62
C ARG A 82 -14.83 11.81 -1.13
N PRO A 83 -14.80 12.04 -2.45
CA PRO A 83 -14.61 13.37 -2.97
C PRO A 83 -15.77 14.25 -2.49
N ALA A 84 -15.45 15.47 -2.04
CA ALA A 84 -16.44 16.53 -1.88
C ALA A 84 -17.29 16.54 -3.16
N LEU A 85 -18.62 16.45 -2.98
CA LEU A 85 -19.60 16.24 -4.04
C LEU A 85 -19.21 17.04 -5.30
N LEU A 86 -18.63 16.37 -6.29
CA LEU A 86 -18.10 17.05 -7.47
C LEU A 86 -19.28 17.68 -8.21
N ASP A 87 -19.19 18.98 -8.52
CA ASP A 87 -20.16 19.61 -9.42
C ASP A 87 -20.07 18.91 -10.78
N ARG A 88 -21.19 18.29 -11.19
CA ARG A 88 -21.30 17.54 -12.44
C ARG A 88 -20.92 18.39 -13.65
N ARG A 89 -21.14 19.71 -13.60
CA ARG A 89 -20.77 20.63 -14.68
C ARG A 89 -19.26 20.82 -14.81
N SER A 90 -18.49 20.69 -13.73
CA SER A 90 -17.03 20.77 -13.76
C SER A 90 -16.37 19.57 -14.44
N LEU A 91 -17.10 18.47 -14.64
CA LEU A 91 -16.61 17.28 -15.36
C LEU A 91 -16.59 17.46 -16.88
N ILE A 92 -17.38 18.41 -17.42
CA ILE A 92 -17.53 18.62 -18.87
C ILE A 92 -16.25 19.18 -19.50
N PHE A 93 -15.48 19.97 -18.74
CA PHE A 93 -14.28 20.64 -19.24
C PHE A 93 -12.97 19.99 -18.79
N GLY A 94 -13.03 18.88 -18.03
CA GLY A 94 -11.88 18.11 -17.60
C GLY A 94 -10.87 18.93 -16.79
N ALA A 95 -11.11 19.15 -15.50
CA ALA A 95 -10.10 19.70 -14.61
C ALA A 95 -9.26 18.56 -14.01
N LYS A 96 -7.93 18.59 -14.18
CA LYS A 96 -7.01 17.73 -13.41
C LYS A 96 -7.15 18.13 -11.94
N ARG A 97 -7.40 17.17 -11.05
CA ARG A 97 -7.37 17.43 -9.60
C ARG A 97 -5.94 17.84 -9.24
N ASP A 98 -5.76 19.05 -8.75
CA ASP A 98 -4.54 19.47 -8.09
C ASP A 98 -4.62 18.95 -6.65
N GLU A 99 -3.70 18.07 -6.25
CA GLU A 99 -3.70 17.45 -4.92
C GLU A 99 -3.28 18.44 -3.81
N THR A 100 -3.02 19.69 -4.18
CA THR A 100 -2.42 20.70 -3.30
C THR A 100 -3.45 21.70 -2.76
N HIS A 101 -4.40 21.24 -1.95
CA HIS A 101 -5.11 22.16 -1.04
C HIS A 101 -5.64 21.48 0.22
N VAL A 102 -4.76 21.32 1.21
CA VAL A 102 -5.18 21.33 2.62
C VAL A 102 -5.04 22.78 3.09
N ALA A 103 -6.17 23.42 3.37
CA ALA A 103 -6.25 24.71 4.05
C ALA A 103 -7.06 24.54 5.35
N PRO A 104 -6.83 25.42 6.35
CA PRO A 104 -6.84 25.10 7.78
C PRO A 104 -8.21 24.82 8.40
#